data_AF-A0A641Y090-F1
#
_entry.id   AF-A0A641Y090-F1
#
_cell.length_a   1.000
_cell.length_b   1.000
_cell.length_c   1.000
_cell.angle_alpha   90.00
_cell.angle_beta   90.00
_cell.angle_gamma   90.00
#
_symmetry.space_group_name_H-M   'P 1'
#
loop_
_entity.id
_entity.type
_entity.pdbx_description
1 polymer ?
#
loop_
_entity_poly.entity_id
_entity_poly.type
_entity_poly.pdbx_seq_one_letter_code
_entity_poly.pdbx_strand_id
1 'polypeptide(L)'
;MKNVIFVCDVAVADRRWIGSMRRKKMIKLTELEKQIITELGDSLYTVEFVEAWINRSDNVIINPFAALQAMGAKGYHQAVKRMAALRGSK
;
A
#
# COMPACT_ATOMS: atom_id res chain seq x y z
N MET A 1 52.25 -14.06 24.21
CA MET A 1 51.73 -13.15 23.16
C MET A 1 50.44 -13.72 22.60
N LYS A 2 49.27 -13.35 23.14
CA LYS A 2 47.97 -13.43 22.47
C LYS A 2 47.06 -12.32 23.04
N ASN A 3 47.00 -11.25 22.25
CA ASN A 3 45.88 -10.35 21.97
C ASN A 3 44.91 -9.95 23.10
N VAL A 4 45.10 -8.69 23.50
CA VAL A 4 44.16 -7.74 24.08
C VAL A 4 43.02 -7.45 23.08
N ILE A 5 41.75 -7.50 23.50
CA ILE A 5 40.70 -6.48 23.27
C ILE A 5 39.70 -6.61 24.44
N PHE A 6 39.94 -5.90 25.54
CA PHE A 6 39.17 -4.73 25.98
C PHE A 6 37.63 -4.91 26.00
N VAL A 7 37.14 -5.15 27.22
CA VAL A 7 35.75 -4.91 27.61
C VAL A 7 35.53 -3.40 27.58
N CYS A 8 34.53 -2.94 26.84
CA CYS A 8 33.88 -1.65 27.06
C CYS A 8 32.38 -1.78 26.73
N ASP A 9 31.56 -1.35 27.68
CA ASP A 9 30.12 -1.16 27.67
C ASP A 9 29.54 -0.61 26.36
N VAL A 10 28.32 -1.06 25.99
CA VAL A 10 27.14 -0.20 25.74
C VAL A 10 25.89 -1.08 25.54
N ALA A 11 24.95 -0.89 26.46
CA ALA A 11 23.50 -0.91 26.32
C ALA A 11 22.77 -2.16 25.77
N VAL A 12 21.99 -2.77 26.67
CA VAL A 12 20.56 -3.10 26.51
C VAL A 12 20.12 -3.35 25.07
N ALA A 13 20.19 -4.62 24.64
CA ALA A 13 19.53 -5.06 23.43
C ALA A 13 18.01 -4.91 23.59
N ASP A 14 17.49 -3.81 23.05
CA ASP A 14 16.08 -3.48 22.94
C ASP A 14 15.32 -4.63 22.26
N ARG A 15 14.27 -5.11 22.93
CA ARG A 15 13.42 -6.26 22.56
C ARG A 15 12.46 -5.90 21.40
N ARG A 16 12.92 -5.08 20.43
CA ARG A 16 12.09 -4.36 19.44
C ARG A 16 12.23 -4.85 18.00
N TRP A 17 12.99 -5.92 17.77
CA TRP A 17 13.19 -6.52 16.46
C TRP A 17 12.57 -7.91 16.35
N ILE A 18 11.27 -7.99 16.62
CA ILE A 18 10.43 -9.01 15.97
C ILE A 18 9.74 -8.25 14.85
N GLY A 19 10.36 -8.27 13.67
CA GLY A 19 9.81 -7.69 12.46
C GLY A 19 8.40 -8.23 12.28
N SER A 20 7.42 -7.39 12.59
CA SER A 20 6.01 -7.66 12.35
C SER A 20 5.89 -7.98 10.88
N MET A 21 5.69 -9.27 10.58
CA MET A 21 5.25 -9.71 9.27
C MET A 21 3.84 -9.13 9.10
N ARG A 22 3.78 -7.86 8.69
CA ARG A 22 2.54 -7.13 8.43
C ARG A 22 1.86 -7.90 7.34
N ARG A 23 0.89 -8.75 7.71
CA ARG A 23 -0.03 -9.38 6.77
C ARG A 23 -0.59 -8.27 5.90
N LYS A 24 -0.15 -8.18 4.64
CA LYS A 24 -0.64 -7.22 3.66
C LYS A 24 -2.13 -7.53 3.49
N LYS A 25 -2.98 -6.70 4.08
CA LYS A 25 -4.43 -6.84 3.93
C LYS A 25 -4.73 -6.54 2.46
N MET A 26 -5.13 -7.55 1.70
CA MET A 26 -5.54 -7.35 0.32
C MET A 26 -6.78 -6.45 0.32
N ILE A 27 -6.67 -5.32 -0.36
CA ILE A 27 -7.75 -4.36 -0.50
C ILE A 27 -8.67 -4.89 -1.58
N LYS A 28 -9.95 -5.05 -1.24
CA LYS A 28 -11.02 -5.38 -2.18
C LYS A 28 -11.97 -4.19 -2.24
N LEU A 29 -12.38 -3.85 -3.45
CA LEU A 29 -13.38 -2.82 -3.70
C LEU A 29 -14.75 -3.30 -3.19
N THR A 30 -15.45 -2.39 -2.52
CA THR A 30 -16.85 -2.58 -2.10
C THR A 30 -17.80 -2.24 -3.26
N GLU A 31 -19.04 -2.74 -3.19
CA GLU A 31 -20.03 -2.49 -4.25
C GLU A 31 -20.34 -1.00 -4.43
N LEU A 32 -20.35 -0.21 -3.35
CA LEU A 32 -20.49 1.24 -3.43
C LEU A 32 -19.31 1.91 -4.14
N GLU A 33 -18.09 1.46 -3.87
CA GLU A 33 -16.90 1.99 -4.55
C GLU A 33 -16.92 1.62 -6.04
N LYS A 34 -17.35 0.41 -6.41
CA LYS A 34 -17.53 0.03 -7.81
C LYS A 34 -18.57 0.88 -8.52
N GLN A 35 -19.71 1.14 -7.89
CA GLN A 35 -20.75 2.03 -8.43
C GLN A 35 -20.20 3.43 -8.67
N ILE A 36 -19.47 4.00 -7.71
CA ILE A 36 -18.84 5.32 -7.86
C ILE A 36 -17.85 5.34 -9.03
N ILE A 37 -17.04 4.29 -9.19
CA ILE A 37 -16.09 4.19 -10.31
C ILE A 37 -16.83 4.15 -11.66
N THR A 38 -17.90 3.35 -11.75
CA THR A 38 -18.73 3.28 -12.95
C THR A 38 -19.42 4.61 -13.27
N GLU A 39 -19.90 5.33 -12.24
CA GLU A 39 -20.52 6.64 -12.40
C GLU A 39 -19.52 7.73 -12.80
N LEU A 40 -18.26 7.65 -12.33
CA LEU A 40 -17.20 8.59 -12.73
C LEU A 40 -16.86 8.43 -14.23
N GLY A 41 -17.08 7.25 -14.81
CA GLY A 41 -17.02 7.04 -16.25
C GLY A 41 -15.66 7.31 -16.89
N ASP A 42 -14.57 7.21 -16.12
CA ASP A 42 -13.22 7.46 -16.60
C ASP A 42 -12.76 6.33 -17.52
N SER A 43 -12.21 6.70 -18.69
CA SER A 43 -11.72 5.76 -19.70
C SER A 43 -10.55 4.88 -19.24
N LEU A 44 -9.75 5.36 -18.28
CA LEU A 44 -8.54 4.66 -17.83
C LEU A 44 -8.77 3.87 -16.54
N TYR A 45 -9.54 4.44 -15.61
CA TYR A 45 -9.76 3.87 -14.27
C TYR A 45 -11.04 3.05 -14.21
N THR A 46 -11.08 1.92 -14.93
CA THR A 46 -12.19 0.97 -14.81
C THR A 46 -12.11 0.17 -13.52
N VAL A 47 -13.21 -0.49 -13.14
CA VAL A 47 -13.27 -1.33 -11.93
C VAL A 47 -12.21 -2.43 -12.00
N GLU A 48 -12.09 -3.09 -13.15
CA GLU A 48 -11.15 -4.18 -13.40
C GLU A 48 -9.70 -3.68 -13.29
N PHE A 49 -9.43 -2.47 -13.82
CA PHE A 49 -8.13 -1.84 -13.70
C PHE A 49 -7.78 -1.59 -12.23
N VAL A 50 -8.66 -0.92 -11.48
CA VAL A 50 -8.38 -0.59 -10.08
C VAL A 50 -8.18 -1.86 -9.24
N GLU A 51 -8.98 -2.91 -9.43
CA GLU A 51 -8.82 -4.19 -8.74
C GLU A 51 -7.46 -4.86 -9.04
N ALA A 52 -7.01 -4.84 -10.30
CA ALA A 52 -5.74 -5.41 -10.70
C ALA A 52 -4.53 -4.67 -10.09
N TRP A 53 -4.63 -3.34 -9.95
CA TRP A 53 -3.50 -2.49 -9.58
C TRP A 53 -3.43 -2.14 -8.09
N ILE A 54 -4.54 -2.22 -7.35
CA ILE A 54 -4.58 -1.79 -5.94
C ILE A 54 -3.71 -2.63 -5.01
N ASN A 55 -3.63 -3.93 -5.27
CA ASN A 55 -2.83 -4.86 -4.46
C ASN A 55 -1.41 -5.03 -4.98
N ARG A 56 -1.11 -4.50 -6.17
CA ARG A 56 0.21 -4.61 -6.78
C ARG A 56 1.20 -3.70 -6.05
N SER A 57 2.40 -4.23 -5.81
CA SER A 57 3.50 -3.47 -5.22
C SER A 57 4.76 -3.73 -6.01
N ASP A 58 4.80 -3.18 -7.22
CA ASP A 58 6.02 -3.17 -8.02
C ASP A 58 6.99 -2.10 -7.49
N ASN A 59 8.28 -2.37 -7.65
CA ASN A 59 9.34 -1.47 -7.26
C ASN A 59 9.73 -0.58 -8.45
N VAL A 60 9.85 0.73 -8.21
CA VAL A 60 10.26 1.73 -9.22
C VAL A 60 11.61 1.38 -9.85
N ILE A 61 12.51 0.74 -9.11
CA ILE A 61 13.84 0.34 -9.61
C ILE A 61 13.76 -0.80 -10.63
N ILE A 62 12.78 -1.69 -10.50
CA ILE A 62 12.65 -2.89 -11.33
C ILE A 62 11.70 -2.64 -12.52
N ASN A 63 10.56 -2.01 -12.25
CA ASN A 63 9.58 -1.67 -13.27
C ASN A 63 8.95 -0.30 -12.95
N PRO A 64 9.56 0.81 -13.43
CA PRO A 64 9.09 2.15 -13.11
C PRO A 64 7.67 2.43 -13.61
N PHE A 65 7.33 1.96 -14.81
CA PHE A 65 5.99 2.16 -15.39
C PHE A 65 4.90 1.49 -14.57
N ALA A 66 5.09 0.22 -14.18
CA ALA A 66 4.12 -0.51 -13.36
C ALA A 66 4.00 0.11 -11.95
N ALA A 67 5.12 0.57 -11.38
CA ALA A 67 5.10 1.25 -10.08
C ALA A 67 4.31 2.56 -10.11
N LEU A 68 4.49 3.37 -11.18
CA LEU A 68 3.72 4.60 -11.41
C LEU A 68 2.22 4.32 -11.59
N GLN A 69 1.86 3.31 -12.40
CA GLN A 69 0.45 2.91 -12.56
C GLN A 69 -0.17 2.43 -11.25
N ALA A 70 0.55 1.63 -10.46
CA ALA A 70 0.08 1.17 -9.16
C ALA A 70 -0.11 2.34 -8.16
N MET A 71 0.74 3.38 -8.22
CA MET A 71 0.55 4.59 -7.42
C MET A 71 -0.69 5.37 -7.86
N GLY A 72 -0.90 5.54 -9.17
CA GLY A 72 -2.10 6.19 -9.71
C GLY A 72 -3.39 5.50 -9.29
N ALA A 73 -3.46 4.17 -9.46
CA ALA A 73 -4.62 3.38 -9.06
C ALA A 73 -4.91 3.46 -7.55
N LYS A 74 -3.88 3.46 -6.70
CA LYS A 74 -4.04 3.63 -5.24
C LYS A 74 -4.54 5.02 -4.87
N GLY A 75 -4.05 6.06 -5.54
CA GLY A 75 -4.53 7.43 -5.36
C GLY A 75 -6.00 7.58 -5.76
N TYR A 76 -6.38 7.01 -6.91
CA TYR A 76 -7.77 7.01 -7.38
C TYR A 76 -8.69 6.27 -6.41
N HIS A 77 -8.30 5.07 -5.96
CA HIS A 77 -9.06 4.34 -4.95
C HIS A 77 -9.24 5.12 -3.63
N GLN A 78 -8.23 5.87 -3.17
CA GLN A 78 -8.37 6.74 -2.00
C GLN A 78 -9.45 7.82 -2.21
N ALA A 79 -9.52 8.42 -3.39
CA ALA A 79 -10.56 9.40 -3.73
C ALA A 79 -11.95 8.74 -3.73
N VAL A 80 -12.10 7.58 -4.38
CA VAL A 80 -13.35 6.81 -4.40
C VAL A 80 -13.82 6.47 -2.98
N LYS A 81 -12.90 6.05 -2.10
CA LYS A 81 -13.21 5.76 -0.71
C LYS A 81 -13.72 6.98 0.07
N ARG A 82 -13.17 8.17 -0.20
CA ARG A 82 -13.66 9.43 0.38
C ARG A 82 -15.06 9.77 -0.15
N MET A 83 -15.31 9.56 -1.43
CA MET A 83 -16.64 9.74 -2.03
C MET A 83 -17.67 8.78 -1.44
N ALA A 84 -17.30 7.51 -1.21
CA ALA A 84 -18.17 6.53 -0.56
C ALA A 84 -18.52 6.96 0.87
N ALA A 85 -17.54 7.46 1.63
CA ALA A 85 -17.78 7.98 2.98
C ALA A 85 -18.72 9.19 2.98
N LEU A 86 -18.59 10.11 2.01
CA LEU A 86 -19.50 11.25 1.87
C LEU A 86 -20.94 10.83 1.56
N ARG A 87 -21.14 9.77 0.76
CA ARG A 87 -22.48 9.23 0.45
C ARG A 87 -23.12 8.52 1.64
N GLY A 88 -22.33 7.83 2.47
CA GLY A 88 -22.82 7.11 3.65
C GLY A 88 -23.09 7.97 4.88
N SER A 89 -22.68 9.24 4.89
CA SER A 89 -22.94 10.20 5.97
C SER A 89 -24.22 11.02 5.78
N LYS A 90 -25.06 10.68 4.80
CA LYS A 90 -26.26 11.44 4.43
C LYS A 90 -27.53 10.83 4.99
#